data_AF-A0A5Z6GMQ2-F1
#
_entry.id   AF-A0A5Z6GMQ2-F1
#
_cell.length_a   1.000
_cell.length_b   1.000
_cell.length_c   1.000
_cell.angle_alpha   90.00
_cell.angle_beta   90.00
_cell.angle_gamma   90.00
#
_symmetry.space_group_name_H-M   'P 1'
#
loop_
_entity.id
_entity.type
_entity.pdbx_description
1 polymer ?
#
loop_
_entity_poly.entity_id
_entity_poly.type
_entity_poly.pdbx_seq_one_letter_code
_entity_poly.pdbx_strand_id
1 'polypeptide(L)'
;METEQQPQQTTEQIEVKTKRVQCFIDGYNLYHAIEETGNKALHWVDLKSLCKRYLPKNASIDNVFWFSAKPSHLSRAINENYQNYTNALTECGVDVIGGRFKKKNVTCEADNGCGGVFHKHEEKESDVNLAISLVSGACNDEYDIAIIITADSDLCPPIKYVRERFPNKELWLVAPPGRIRRATDLCSLSSRSMEIKNDALRACCMRDEFYKDGVLVARRPQEWRAVANTRQRRARSR
;
A
#
# COMPACT_ATOMS: atom_id res chain seq x y z
N MET A 1 44.39 3.03 -57.75
CA MET A 1 43.30 2.15 -57.28
C MET A 1 43.31 2.23 -55.76
N GLU A 2 42.73 3.30 -55.24
CA GLU A 2 42.58 3.53 -53.81
C GLU A 2 41.25 2.92 -53.39
N THR A 3 41.32 1.84 -52.62
CA THR A 3 40.15 1.26 -51.95
C THR A 3 39.93 2.01 -50.64
N GLU A 4 39.00 2.95 -50.63
CA GLU A 4 38.43 3.53 -49.42
C GLU A 4 37.70 2.43 -48.63
N GLN A 5 38.25 2.07 -47.48
CA GLN A 5 37.54 1.26 -46.49
C GLN A 5 36.64 2.20 -45.68
N GLN A 6 35.33 2.05 -45.84
CA GLN A 6 34.34 2.70 -44.99
C GLN A 6 34.39 2.11 -43.57
N PRO A 7 34.40 2.94 -42.51
CA PRO A 7 34.37 2.45 -41.15
C PRO A 7 33.00 1.85 -40.81
N GLN A 8 32.99 0.57 -40.43
CA GLN A 8 31.83 -0.11 -39.87
C GLN A 8 31.48 0.52 -38.52
N GLN A 9 30.34 1.20 -38.45
CA GLN A 9 29.74 1.66 -37.20
C GLN A 9 29.20 0.45 -36.44
N THR A 10 29.94 -0.02 -35.42
CA THR A 10 29.41 -0.94 -34.41
C THR A 10 28.33 -0.23 -33.61
N THR A 11 27.07 -0.60 -33.85
CA THR A 11 25.95 -0.16 -33.03
C THR A 11 26.01 -0.93 -31.71
N GLU A 12 26.57 -0.32 -30.65
CA GLU A 12 26.42 -0.85 -29.30
C GLU A 12 24.92 -0.86 -28.95
N GLN A 13 24.34 -2.05 -28.90
CA GLN A 13 23.00 -2.24 -28.36
C GLN A 13 23.09 -1.97 -26.85
N ILE A 14 22.63 -0.80 -26.42
CA ILE A 14 22.50 -0.47 -25.00
C ILE A 14 21.41 -1.39 -24.44
N GLU A 15 21.81 -2.46 -23.77
CA GLU A 15 20.91 -3.36 -23.08
C GLU A 15 20.29 -2.62 -21.88
N VAL A 16 19.05 -2.16 -22.05
CA VAL A 16 18.33 -1.42 -21.00
C VAL A 16 17.94 -2.42 -19.91
N LYS A 17 18.76 -2.52 -18.87
CA LYS A 17 18.45 -3.37 -17.71
C LYS A 17 17.11 -2.96 -17.10
N THR A 18 16.18 -3.92 -17.03
CA THR A 18 14.87 -3.73 -16.40
C THR A 18 15.06 -3.56 -14.90
N LYS A 19 14.52 -2.48 -14.32
CA LYS A 19 14.59 -2.20 -12.88
C LYS A 19 13.63 -3.10 -12.11
N ARG A 20 14.11 -3.69 -11.03
CA ARG A 20 13.33 -4.50 -10.09
C ARG A 20 12.56 -3.62 -9.12
N VAL A 21 11.27 -3.87 -8.97
CA VAL A 21 10.38 -3.08 -8.11
C VAL A 21 9.76 -3.97 -7.06
N GLN A 22 9.89 -3.55 -5.79
CA GLN A 22 9.09 -4.11 -4.70
C GLN A 22 8.13 -3.04 -4.18
N CYS A 23 6.90 -3.46 -3.85
CA CYS A 23 5.87 -2.56 -3.36
C CYS A 23 5.57 -2.87 -1.88
N PHE A 24 5.54 -1.84 -1.05
CA PHE A 24 5.31 -1.94 0.39
C PHE A 24 4.05 -1.14 0.74
N ILE A 25 2.99 -1.83 1.12
CA ILE A 25 1.67 -1.23 1.28
C ILE A 25 1.25 -1.28 2.74
N ASP A 26 1.10 -0.11 3.33
CA ASP A 26 0.50 0.08 4.63
C ASP A 26 -1.02 -0.10 4.54
N GLY A 27 -1.50 -1.23 5.04
CA GLY A 27 -2.87 -1.67 4.87
C GLY A 27 -3.89 -0.80 5.61
N TYR A 28 -3.59 -0.39 6.84
CA TYR A 28 -4.51 0.46 7.61
C TYR A 28 -4.47 1.91 7.14
N ASN A 29 -3.30 2.44 6.79
CA ASN A 29 -3.23 3.79 6.23
C ASN A 29 -4.01 3.89 4.91
N LEU A 30 -3.87 2.89 4.02
CA LEU A 30 -4.68 2.82 2.80
C LEU A 30 -6.17 2.62 3.10
N TYR A 31 -6.53 1.69 3.98
CA TYR A 31 -7.92 1.41 4.35
C TYR A 31 -8.63 2.67 4.86
N HIS A 32 -8.04 3.37 5.83
CA HIS A 32 -8.64 4.56 6.41
C HIS A 32 -8.73 5.73 5.41
N ALA A 33 -7.75 5.87 4.51
CA ALA A 33 -7.82 6.85 3.45
C ALA A 33 -8.99 6.58 2.48
N ILE A 34 -9.27 5.30 2.20
CA ILE A 34 -10.42 4.91 1.38
C ILE A 34 -11.74 5.17 2.13
N GLU A 35 -11.84 4.86 3.42
CA GLU A 35 -13.02 5.19 4.23
C GLU A 35 -13.32 6.70 4.22
N GLU A 36 -12.29 7.55 4.31
CA GLU A 36 -12.41 9.01 4.23
C GLU A 36 -13.01 9.50 2.89
N THR A 37 -12.92 8.72 1.81
CA THR A 37 -13.57 9.06 0.53
C THR A 37 -15.10 8.90 0.57
N GLY A 38 -15.63 8.17 1.55
CA GLY A 38 -17.04 7.82 1.68
C GLY A 38 -17.53 6.80 0.64
N ASN A 39 -16.64 6.21 -0.17
CA ASN A 39 -16.99 5.21 -1.17
C ASN A 39 -16.40 3.84 -0.82
N LYS A 40 -17.20 3.04 -0.11
CA LYS A 40 -16.82 1.70 0.32
C LYS A 40 -16.47 0.74 -0.82
N ALA A 41 -16.97 0.99 -2.04
CA ALA A 41 -16.67 0.13 -3.17
C ALA A 41 -15.19 0.17 -3.58
N LEU A 42 -14.45 1.19 -3.14
CA LEU A 42 -13.03 1.34 -3.42
C LEU A 42 -12.13 0.44 -2.54
N HIS A 43 -12.67 -0.25 -1.53
CA HIS A 43 -11.90 -1.19 -0.71
C HIS A 43 -11.54 -2.49 -1.44
N TRP A 44 -12.33 -2.89 -2.46
CA TRP A 44 -12.09 -4.14 -3.20
C TRP A 44 -11.10 -3.95 -4.36
N VAL A 45 -9.89 -3.51 -4.04
CA VAL A 45 -8.84 -3.13 -5.01
C VAL A 45 -7.78 -4.21 -5.16
N ASP A 46 -7.37 -4.48 -6.40
CA ASP A 46 -6.23 -5.31 -6.74
C ASP A 46 -4.96 -4.48 -6.54
N LEU A 47 -4.27 -4.72 -5.45
CA LEU A 47 -3.07 -3.96 -5.09
C LEU A 47 -1.93 -4.18 -6.07
N LYS A 48 -1.80 -5.36 -6.69
CA LYS A 48 -0.78 -5.61 -7.71
C LYS A 48 -1.06 -4.81 -8.96
N SER A 49 -2.32 -4.79 -9.41
CA SER A 49 -2.75 -3.96 -10.53
C SER A 49 -2.64 -2.47 -10.22
N LEU A 50 -2.91 -2.04 -8.99
CA LEU A 50 -2.73 -0.66 -8.55
C LEU A 50 -1.25 -0.24 -8.62
N CYS A 51 -0.35 -1.04 -8.05
CA CYS A 51 1.09 -0.80 -8.10
C CYS A 51 1.62 -0.70 -9.53
N LYS A 52 1.11 -1.52 -10.46
CA LYS A 52 1.49 -1.46 -11.88
C LYS A 52 1.26 -0.08 -12.51
N ARG A 53 0.26 0.68 -12.05
CA ARG A 53 -0.01 2.03 -12.58
C ARG A 53 1.07 3.05 -12.22
N TYR A 54 1.90 2.74 -11.23
CA TYR A 54 2.99 3.60 -10.76
C TYR A 54 4.35 3.10 -11.22
N LEU A 55 4.42 2.06 -12.06
CA LEU A 55 5.68 1.54 -12.56
C LEU A 55 6.35 2.50 -13.56
N PRO A 56 7.70 2.60 -13.53
CA PRO A 56 8.45 3.15 -14.65
C PRO A 56 8.30 2.26 -15.91
N LYS A 57 8.56 2.85 -17.08
CA LYS A 57 8.46 2.15 -18.38
C LYS A 57 9.39 0.92 -18.50
N ASN A 58 10.55 0.95 -17.85
CA ASN A 58 11.59 -0.09 -17.95
C ASN A 58 11.75 -0.81 -16.60
N ALA A 59 10.64 -1.30 -16.04
CA ALA A 59 10.65 -1.91 -14.72
C ALA A 59 9.61 -3.03 -14.59
N SER A 60 9.90 -4.00 -13.72
CA SER A 60 9.03 -5.12 -13.37
C SER A 60 8.76 -5.13 -11.87
N ILE A 61 7.56 -5.55 -11.47
CA ILE A 61 7.24 -5.81 -10.07
C ILE A 61 7.66 -7.24 -9.76
N ASP A 62 8.56 -7.37 -8.80
CA ASP A 62 9.03 -8.66 -8.28
C ASP A 62 8.08 -9.11 -7.15
N ASN A 63 7.82 -8.23 -6.17
CA ASN A 63 6.91 -8.52 -5.06
C ASN A 63 6.00 -7.34 -4.70
N VAL A 64 4.84 -7.67 -4.13
CA VAL A 64 3.91 -6.71 -3.52
C VAL A 64 3.60 -7.22 -2.12
N PHE A 65 3.99 -6.45 -1.11
CA PHE A 65 3.75 -6.74 0.29
C PHE A 65 2.63 -5.86 0.82
N TRP A 66 1.67 -6.48 1.50
CA TRP A 66 0.60 -5.78 2.21
C TRP A 66 0.71 -6.07 3.70
N PHE A 67 0.92 -5.01 4.47
CA PHE A 67 1.14 -5.06 5.93
C PHE A 67 -0.12 -4.62 6.64
N SER A 68 -0.68 -5.49 7.49
CA SER A 68 -1.88 -5.17 8.25
C SER A 68 -2.07 -6.16 9.40
N ALA A 69 -2.83 -5.78 10.42
CA ALA A 69 -3.25 -6.68 11.49
C ALA A 69 -4.71 -7.16 11.32
N LYS A 70 -5.00 -8.41 11.67
CA LYS A 70 -6.37 -8.93 11.69
C LYS A 70 -7.18 -8.28 12.81
N PRO A 71 -8.33 -7.61 12.54
CA PRO A 71 -9.12 -6.91 13.55
C PRO A 71 -9.97 -7.86 14.41
N SER A 72 -9.34 -8.82 15.08
CA SER A 72 -9.99 -9.90 15.86
C SER A 72 -10.89 -9.40 17.00
N HIS A 73 -10.72 -8.16 17.43
CA HIS A 73 -11.51 -7.51 18.46
C HIS A 73 -12.81 -6.86 17.93
N LEU A 74 -12.98 -6.77 16.60
CA LEU A 74 -14.15 -6.18 15.96
C LEU A 74 -15.21 -7.23 15.62
N SER A 75 -16.32 -6.78 15.04
CA SER A 75 -17.46 -7.65 14.71
C SER A 75 -17.07 -8.80 13.77
N ARG A 76 -17.89 -9.86 13.78
CA ARG A 76 -17.73 -11.00 12.88
C ARG A 76 -17.70 -10.57 11.41
N ALA A 77 -18.59 -9.67 11.00
CA ALA A 77 -18.65 -9.16 9.63
C ALA A 77 -17.36 -8.44 9.21
N ILE A 78 -16.76 -7.63 10.09
CA ILE A 78 -15.49 -6.95 9.79
C ILE A 78 -14.35 -7.97 9.64
N ASN A 79 -14.32 -8.99 10.50
CA ASN A 79 -13.34 -10.07 10.39
C ASN A 79 -13.52 -10.91 9.11
N GLU A 80 -14.75 -11.16 8.69
CA GLU A 80 -15.07 -11.84 7.43
C GLU A 80 -14.67 -10.99 6.22
N ASN A 81 -14.88 -9.67 6.25
CA ASN A 81 -14.43 -8.76 5.19
C ASN A 81 -12.89 -8.74 5.08
N TYR A 82 -12.21 -8.66 6.22
CA TYR A 82 -10.75 -8.76 6.28
C TYR A 82 -10.28 -10.08 5.66
N GLN A 83 -10.84 -11.23 6.09
CA GLN A 83 -10.44 -12.54 5.59
C GLN A 83 -10.69 -12.69 4.08
N ASN A 84 -11.84 -12.22 3.58
CA ASN A 84 -12.12 -12.22 2.15
C ASN A 84 -11.10 -11.39 1.38
N TYR A 85 -10.74 -10.21 1.89
CA TYR A 85 -9.77 -9.35 1.22
C TYR A 85 -8.36 -9.97 1.24
N THR A 86 -7.90 -10.50 2.37
CA THR A 86 -6.59 -11.17 2.45
C THR A 86 -6.49 -12.38 1.54
N ASN A 87 -7.56 -13.17 1.44
CA ASN A 87 -7.60 -14.33 0.54
C ASN A 87 -7.55 -13.89 -0.93
N ALA A 88 -8.33 -12.87 -1.31
CA ALA A 88 -8.31 -12.30 -2.65
C ALA A 88 -6.94 -11.73 -3.03
N LEU A 89 -6.29 -11.00 -2.11
CA LEU A 89 -4.94 -10.47 -2.30
C LEU A 89 -3.91 -11.58 -2.51
N THR A 90 -3.98 -12.65 -1.72
CA THR A 90 -3.10 -13.81 -1.86
C THR A 90 -3.26 -14.44 -3.26
N GLU A 91 -4.48 -14.60 -3.73
CA GLU A 91 -4.76 -15.11 -5.09
C GLU A 91 -4.33 -14.13 -6.20
N CYS A 92 -4.23 -12.84 -5.93
CA CYS A 92 -3.62 -11.84 -6.82
C CYS A 92 -2.08 -11.83 -6.77
N GLY A 93 -1.46 -12.71 -5.96
CA GLY A 93 -0.01 -12.79 -5.79
C GLY A 93 0.56 -11.61 -5.00
N VAL A 94 -0.16 -11.20 -3.96
CA VAL A 94 0.28 -10.23 -2.94
C VAL A 94 0.66 -10.99 -1.68
N ASP A 95 1.83 -10.69 -1.13
CA ASP A 95 2.33 -11.26 0.11
C ASP A 95 1.68 -10.54 1.30
N VAL A 96 0.78 -11.23 2.00
CA VAL A 96 0.05 -10.70 3.18
C VAL A 96 0.89 -10.91 4.44
N ILE A 97 1.38 -9.82 5.03
CA ILE A 97 2.24 -9.83 6.23
C ILE A 97 1.42 -9.34 7.43
N GLY A 98 1.16 -10.26 8.34
CA GLY A 98 0.28 -10.04 9.50
C GLY A 98 0.97 -9.38 10.69
N GLY A 99 0.39 -8.28 11.18
CA GLY A 99 0.57 -7.78 12.55
C GLY A 99 -0.46 -8.35 13.53
N ARG A 100 -0.52 -7.82 14.75
CA ARG A 100 -1.50 -8.22 15.78
C ARG A 100 -2.13 -7.03 16.49
N PHE A 101 -3.36 -7.20 16.99
CA PHE A 101 -3.97 -6.21 17.90
C PHE A 101 -3.67 -6.55 19.36
N LYS A 102 -3.27 -5.54 20.13
CA LYS A 102 -3.09 -5.65 21.58
C LYS A 102 -4.14 -4.81 22.30
N LYS A 103 -4.82 -5.42 23.28
CA LYS A 103 -5.72 -4.71 24.20
C LYS A 103 -4.87 -3.80 25.11
N LYS A 104 -5.20 -2.52 25.14
CA LYS A 104 -4.63 -1.50 26.02
C LYS A 104 -5.72 -0.99 26.95
N ASN A 105 -5.44 -1.03 28.24
CA ASN A 105 -6.25 -0.35 29.24
C ASN A 105 -5.85 1.12 29.24
N VAL A 106 -6.81 2.00 29.01
CA VAL A 106 -6.61 3.44 29.08
C VAL A 106 -7.43 3.93 30.26
N THR A 107 -6.75 4.56 31.20
CA THR A 107 -7.39 5.20 32.35
C THR A 107 -7.82 6.60 31.95
N CYS A 108 -9.01 7.03 32.38
CA CYS A 108 -9.46 8.40 32.17
C CYS A 108 -8.53 9.39 32.92
N GLU A 109 -7.80 10.20 32.17
CA GLU A 109 -6.85 11.21 32.67
C GLU A 109 -7.41 12.65 32.68
N ALA A 110 -8.73 12.83 32.52
CA ALA A 110 -9.33 14.16 32.64
C ALA A 110 -9.06 14.75 34.03
N ASP A 111 -8.90 16.06 34.16
CA ASP A 111 -8.81 16.72 35.47
C ASP A 111 -10.13 16.49 36.24
N ASN A 112 -10.04 15.90 37.45
CA ASN A 112 -11.14 15.28 38.20
C ASN A 112 -11.74 14.01 37.56
N GLY A 113 -10.93 13.27 36.82
CA GLY A 113 -11.32 12.09 36.03
C GLY A 113 -12.08 11.05 36.82
N CYS A 114 -13.03 10.38 36.16
CA CYS A 114 -13.91 9.39 36.79
C CYS A 114 -13.20 8.09 37.23
N GLY A 115 -11.87 7.98 37.05
CA GLY A 115 -11.10 6.76 37.34
C GLY A 115 -11.45 5.57 36.45
N GLY A 116 -12.33 5.76 35.46
CA GLY A 116 -12.78 4.70 34.57
C GLY A 116 -11.65 4.16 33.71
N VAL A 117 -11.56 2.83 33.63
CA VAL A 117 -10.69 2.13 32.68
C VAL A 117 -11.51 1.74 31.47
N PHE A 118 -11.11 2.23 30.31
CA PHE A 118 -11.68 1.81 29.03
C PHE A 118 -10.67 0.99 28.24
N HIS A 119 -11.19 0.07 27.44
CA HIS A 119 -10.38 -0.83 26.66
C HIS A 119 -10.26 -0.29 25.23
N LYS A 120 -9.04 0.13 24.87
CA LYS A 120 -8.68 0.44 23.48
C LYS A 120 -7.95 -0.76 22.90
N HIS A 121 -8.14 -1.03 21.62
CA HIS A 121 -7.30 -1.98 20.89
C HIS A 121 -6.35 -1.18 20.02
N GLU A 122 -5.07 -1.54 20.05
CA GLU A 122 -4.02 -0.89 19.30
C GLU A 122 -3.41 -1.90 18.33
N GLU A 123 -3.27 -1.49 17.07
CA GLU A 123 -2.49 -2.24 16.11
C GLU A 123 -1.03 -2.30 16.56
N LYS A 124 -0.39 -3.45 16.36
CA LYS A 124 1.02 -3.67 16.66
C LYS A 124 1.67 -4.41 15.50
N GLU A 125 2.96 -4.13 15.34
CA GLU A 125 3.91 -4.84 14.48
C GLU A 125 3.77 -4.59 12.98
N SER A 126 2.64 -4.15 12.44
CA SER A 126 2.49 -3.90 10.99
C SER A 126 3.50 -2.88 10.46
N ASP A 127 3.64 -1.72 11.12
CA ASP A 127 4.58 -0.67 10.69
C ASP A 127 6.04 -1.10 10.87
N VAL A 128 6.31 -1.86 11.94
CA VAL A 128 7.63 -2.43 12.22
C VAL A 128 8.00 -3.48 11.16
N ASN A 129 7.07 -4.35 10.79
CA ASN A 129 7.26 -5.34 9.73
C ASN A 129 7.51 -4.64 8.38
N LEU A 130 6.74 -3.58 8.06
CA LEU A 130 6.96 -2.79 6.85
C LEU A 130 8.36 -2.17 6.85
N ALA A 131 8.74 -1.51 7.95
CA ALA A 131 10.06 -0.92 8.11
C ALA A 131 11.20 -1.94 7.96
N ILE A 132 11.06 -3.11 8.60
CA ILE A 132 12.05 -4.19 8.52
C ILE A 132 12.13 -4.74 7.09
N SER A 133 11.00 -5.01 6.43
CA SER A 133 10.98 -5.52 5.05
C SER A 133 11.61 -4.54 4.08
N LEU A 134 11.32 -3.23 4.21
CA LEU A 134 11.92 -2.19 3.38
C LEU A 134 13.45 -2.16 3.56
N VAL A 135 13.92 -2.11 4.81
CA VAL A 135 15.36 -2.04 5.10
C VAL A 135 16.08 -3.33 4.71
N SER A 136 15.50 -4.49 5.02
CA SER A 136 16.07 -5.80 4.66
C SER A 136 16.18 -5.96 3.15
N GLY A 137 15.15 -5.59 2.40
CA GLY A 137 15.18 -5.63 0.94
C GLY A 137 16.27 -4.72 0.35
N ALA A 138 16.53 -3.55 0.96
CA ALA A 138 17.65 -2.70 0.57
C ALA A 138 19.01 -3.37 0.85
N CYS A 139 19.18 -3.94 2.05
CA CYS A 139 20.41 -4.64 2.47
C CYS A 139 20.74 -5.84 1.58
N ASN A 140 19.71 -6.59 1.18
CA ASN A 140 19.83 -7.81 0.38
C ASN A 140 19.85 -7.54 -1.13
N ASP A 141 19.82 -6.28 -1.54
CA ASP A 141 19.74 -5.88 -2.95
C ASP A 141 18.51 -6.48 -3.68
N GLU A 142 17.35 -6.57 -3.02
CA GLU A 142 16.15 -7.23 -3.56
C GLU A 142 15.33 -6.36 -4.52
N TYR A 143 15.52 -5.05 -4.49
CA TYR A 143 14.83 -4.11 -5.37
C TYR A 143 15.77 -2.98 -5.83
N ASP A 144 15.49 -2.40 -6.98
CA ASP A 144 16.12 -1.14 -7.41
C ASP A 144 15.23 0.06 -7.05
N ILE A 145 13.90 -0.15 -7.06
CA ILE A 145 12.90 0.84 -6.67
C ILE A 145 11.96 0.23 -5.62
N ALA A 146 11.77 0.93 -4.51
CA ALA A 146 10.69 0.66 -3.56
C ALA A 146 9.52 1.60 -3.81
N ILE A 147 8.35 1.06 -4.13
CA ILE A 147 7.09 1.82 -4.12
C ILE A 147 6.47 1.66 -2.73
N ILE A 148 6.34 2.76 -1.99
CA ILE A 148 5.86 2.78 -0.61
C ILE A 148 4.50 3.47 -0.58
N ILE A 149 3.44 2.71 -0.28
CA ILE A 149 2.08 3.22 -0.17
C ILE A 149 1.75 3.48 1.29
N THR A 150 1.89 4.73 1.73
CA THR A 150 1.57 5.18 3.08
C THR A 150 1.49 6.72 3.12
N ALA A 151 0.95 7.25 4.20
CA ALA A 151 1.10 8.65 4.60
C ALA A 151 1.49 8.76 6.08
N ASP A 152 2.03 7.69 6.67
CA ASP A 152 2.43 7.64 8.08
C ASP A 152 3.88 8.10 8.27
N SER A 153 4.05 9.17 9.05
CA SER A 153 5.37 9.73 9.36
C SER A 153 6.24 8.80 10.21
N ASP A 154 5.68 7.77 10.85
CA ASP A 154 6.45 6.78 11.59
C ASP A 154 7.36 5.95 10.67
N LEU A 155 7.13 5.98 9.35
CA LEU A 155 8.00 5.38 8.35
C LEU A 155 9.11 6.32 7.83
N CYS A 156 9.18 7.57 8.29
CA CYS A 156 10.29 8.47 7.96
C CYS A 156 11.66 7.90 8.37
N PRO A 157 11.86 7.34 9.59
CA PRO A 157 13.15 6.76 9.98
C PRO A 157 13.69 5.64 9.07
N PRO A 158 12.93 4.57 8.73
CA PRO A 158 13.44 3.54 7.84
C PRO A 158 13.66 4.06 6.40
N ILE A 159 12.82 4.96 5.89
CA ILE A 159 13.03 5.58 4.56
C ILE A 159 14.31 6.42 4.55
N LYS A 160 14.52 7.24 5.59
CA LYS A 160 15.74 8.03 5.76
C LYS A 160 16.97 7.12 5.81
N TYR A 161 16.92 6.04 6.58
CA TYR A 161 18.00 5.06 6.67
C TYR A 161 18.34 4.48 5.30
N VAL A 162 17.34 4.02 4.54
CA VAL A 162 17.58 3.43 3.22
C VAL A 162 18.19 4.45 2.27
N ARG A 163 17.65 5.67 2.23
CA ARG A 163 18.18 6.75 1.39
C ARG A 163 19.64 7.08 1.68
N GLU A 164 20.02 7.12 2.96
CA GLU A 164 21.38 7.49 3.38
C GLU A 164 22.39 6.35 3.17
N ARG A 165 21.97 5.09 3.39
CA ARG A 165 22.86 3.92 3.32
C ARG A 165 22.93 3.27 1.94
N PHE A 166 21.88 3.40 1.13
CA PHE A 166 21.77 2.77 -0.17
C PHE A 166 21.36 3.80 -1.23
N PRO A 167 22.25 4.76 -1.57
CA PRO A 167 21.92 5.87 -2.48
C PRO A 167 21.56 5.43 -3.90
N ASN A 168 21.86 4.19 -4.28
CA ASN A 168 21.48 3.60 -5.57
C ASN A 168 20.01 3.13 -5.60
N LYS A 169 19.31 3.09 -4.46
CA LYS A 169 17.89 2.70 -4.36
C LYS A 169 17.01 3.91 -4.55
N GLU A 170 15.98 3.78 -5.37
CA GLU A 170 14.95 4.81 -5.49
C GLU A 170 13.78 4.51 -4.54
N LEU A 171 13.34 5.53 -3.81
CA LEU A 171 12.20 5.42 -2.88
C LEU A 171 11.06 6.26 -3.43
N TRP A 172 10.00 5.61 -3.89
CA TRP A 172 8.85 6.25 -4.51
C TRP A 172 7.66 6.20 -3.56
N LEU A 173 7.28 7.36 -3.03
CA LEU A 173 6.08 7.50 -2.21
C LEU A 173 4.84 7.57 -3.08
N VAL A 174 3.84 6.77 -2.73
CA VAL A 174 2.50 6.83 -3.31
C VAL A 174 1.52 7.01 -2.16
N ALA A 175 1.18 8.26 -1.86
CA ALA A 175 0.27 8.57 -0.76
C ALA A 175 -1.15 8.04 -1.05
N PRO A 176 -1.84 7.48 -0.04
CA PRO A 176 -3.25 7.14 -0.16
C PRO A 176 -4.15 8.34 -0.50
N PRO A 177 -5.40 8.10 -0.97
CA PRO A 177 -6.27 9.16 -1.44
C PRO A 177 -6.46 10.32 -0.45
N GLY A 178 -6.22 11.54 -0.91
CA GLY A 178 -6.41 12.75 -0.10
C GLY A 178 -5.36 12.97 1.00
N ARG A 179 -4.30 12.16 1.05
CA ARG A 179 -3.29 12.22 2.11
C ARG A 179 -1.94 12.78 1.69
N ILE A 180 -1.72 13.12 0.41
CA ILE A 180 -0.39 13.61 -0.04
C ILE A 180 0.06 14.87 0.71
N ARG A 181 -0.87 15.76 1.06
CA ARG A 181 -0.58 16.99 1.84
C ARG A 181 -0.26 16.73 3.30
N ARG A 182 -0.61 15.56 3.85
CA ARG A 182 -0.28 15.12 5.22
C ARG A 182 1.07 14.40 5.26
N ALA A 183 1.55 13.93 4.11
CA ALA A 183 2.78 13.15 3.97
C ALA A 183 4.01 14.02 3.58
N THR A 184 4.09 15.27 4.04
CA THR A 184 5.14 16.22 3.58
C THR A 184 6.55 15.74 3.91
N ASP A 185 6.75 15.18 5.09
CA ASP A 185 8.06 14.69 5.52
C ASP A 185 8.49 13.49 4.68
N LEU A 186 7.57 12.53 4.46
CA LEU A 186 7.78 11.41 3.54
C LEU A 186 8.10 11.90 2.12
N CYS A 187 7.40 12.93 1.63
CA CYS A 187 7.67 13.51 0.32
C CYS A 187 9.10 14.04 0.21
N SER A 188 9.60 14.70 1.26
CA SER A 188 10.96 15.24 1.32
C SER A 188 12.05 14.14 1.36
N LEU A 189 11.69 12.94 1.81
CA LEU A 189 12.58 11.79 1.88
C LEU A 189 12.58 10.94 0.61
N SER A 190 11.59 11.11 -0.26
CA SER A 190 11.35 10.22 -1.40
C SER A 190 11.95 10.79 -2.68
N SER A 191 12.51 9.92 -3.53
CA SER A 191 12.98 10.27 -4.88
C SER A 191 11.84 10.76 -5.77
N ARG A 192 10.62 10.25 -5.52
CA ARG A 192 9.39 10.64 -6.22
C ARG A 192 8.20 10.54 -5.28
N SER A 193 7.22 11.42 -5.44
CA SER A 193 5.97 11.41 -4.67
C SER A 193 4.76 11.54 -5.59
N MET A 194 3.75 10.70 -5.37
CA MET A 194 2.50 10.63 -6.13
C MET A 194 1.33 10.38 -5.17
N GLU A 195 0.09 10.54 -5.66
CA GLU A 195 -1.11 10.27 -4.86
C GLU A 195 -2.04 9.30 -5.59
N ILE A 196 -2.62 8.36 -4.85
CA ILE A 196 -3.69 7.49 -5.34
C ILE A 196 -4.95 8.30 -5.58
N LYS A 197 -5.43 8.27 -6.82
CA LYS A 197 -6.72 8.88 -7.20
C LYS A 197 -7.82 7.84 -7.13
N ASN A 198 -9.04 8.27 -6.81
CA ASN A 198 -10.20 7.38 -6.74
C ASN A 198 -10.44 6.62 -8.06
N ASP A 199 -10.14 7.24 -9.21
CA ASP A 199 -10.25 6.57 -10.51
C ASP A 199 -9.22 5.44 -10.70
N ALA A 200 -8.04 5.56 -10.11
CA ALA A 200 -7.05 4.48 -10.11
C ALA A 200 -7.55 3.29 -9.27
N LEU A 201 -8.14 3.55 -8.09
CA LEU A 201 -8.76 2.51 -7.27
C LEU A 201 -9.91 1.82 -8.00
N ARG A 202 -10.78 2.58 -8.68
CA ARG A 202 -11.89 2.03 -9.47
C ARG A 202 -11.40 1.17 -10.63
N ALA A 203 -10.41 1.66 -11.37
CA ALA A 203 -9.83 0.94 -12.51
C ALA A 203 -9.11 -0.34 -12.10
N CYS A 204 -8.69 -0.44 -10.84
CA CYS A 204 -8.05 -1.62 -10.25
C CYS A 204 -9.00 -2.43 -9.37
N CYS A 205 -10.32 -2.34 -9.54
CA CYS A 205 -11.25 -3.19 -8.81
C CYS A 205 -11.00 -4.67 -9.16
N MET A 206 -10.90 -5.53 -8.13
CA MET A 206 -10.79 -6.98 -8.33
C MET A 206 -12.10 -7.57 -8.87
N ARG A 207 -12.00 -8.78 -9.45
CA ARG A 207 -13.16 -9.65 -9.69
C ARG A 207 -13.91 -9.94 -8.38
N ASP A 208 -15.20 -10.23 -8.48
CA ASP A 208 -16.04 -10.39 -7.28
C ASP A 208 -15.80 -11.69 -6.51
N GLU A 209 -15.26 -12.73 -7.15
CA GLU A 209 -15.07 -14.06 -6.55
C GLU A 209 -13.76 -14.70 -6.98
N PHE A 210 -13.17 -15.47 -6.07
CA PHE A 210 -11.93 -16.21 -6.27
C PHE A 210 -12.13 -17.68 -5.90
N TYR A 211 -11.64 -18.57 -6.75
CA TYR A 211 -11.76 -20.01 -6.60
C TYR A 211 -10.39 -20.67 -6.65
N LYS A 212 -10.16 -21.65 -5.80
CA LYS A 212 -8.97 -22.51 -5.79
C LYS A 212 -9.42 -23.96 -5.77
N ASP A 213 -9.00 -24.74 -6.77
CA ASP A 213 -9.40 -26.14 -6.93
C ASP A 213 -10.94 -26.35 -6.89
N GLY A 214 -11.69 -25.40 -7.47
CA GLY A 214 -13.15 -25.41 -7.49
C GLY A 214 -13.83 -24.91 -6.20
N VAL A 215 -13.08 -24.58 -5.16
CA VAL A 215 -13.61 -24.08 -3.88
C VAL A 215 -13.55 -22.56 -3.83
N LEU A 216 -14.66 -21.90 -3.45
CA LEU A 216 -14.71 -20.46 -3.24
C LEU A 216 -13.82 -20.07 -2.04
N VAL A 217 -12.74 -19.32 -2.30
CA VAL A 217 -11.79 -18.88 -1.26
C VAL A 217 -11.96 -17.43 -0.83
N ALA A 218 -12.52 -16.59 -1.70
CA ALA A 218 -12.82 -15.20 -1.38
C ALA A 218 -14.00 -14.67 -2.20
N ARG A 219 -14.80 -13.81 -1.57
CA ARG A 219 -15.87 -13.08 -2.24
C ARG A 219 -15.88 -11.63 -1.80
N ARG A 220 -16.12 -10.71 -2.74
CA ARG A 220 -16.33 -9.29 -2.48
C ARG A 220 -17.48 -9.09 -1.48
N PRO A 221 -17.22 -8.44 -0.32
CA PRO A 221 -18.26 -8.09 0.65
C PRO A 221 -19.42 -7.31 0.04
N GLN A 222 -20.64 -7.60 0.50
CA GLN A 222 -21.86 -6.96 0.00
C GLN A 222 -21.82 -5.43 0.18
N GLU A 223 -21.32 -4.96 1.32
CA GLU A 223 -21.16 -3.53 1.61
C GLU A 223 -20.17 -2.82 0.68
N TRP A 224 -19.26 -3.56 0.03
CA TRP A 224 -18.30 -3.02 -0.93
C TRP A 224 -18.78 -3.17 -2.38
N ARG A 225 -19.96 -3.75 -2.61
CA ARG A 225 -20.61 -3.77 -3.94
C ARG A 225 -21.47 -2.53 -4.17
N ALA A 226 -21.98 -1.94 -3.09
CA ALA A 226 -22.82 -0.75 -3.18
C ALA A 226 -21.95 0.47 -3.55
N VAL A 227 -22.18 1.03 -4.75
CA VAL A 227 -21.75 2.40 -5.03
C VAL A 227 -22.58 3.29 -4.13
N ALA A 228 -21.96 3.93 -3.12
CA ALA A 228 -22.64 4.98 -2.37
C ALA A 228 -23.11 6.03 -3.39
N ASN A 229 -24.43 6.20 -3.53
CA ASN A 229 -25.03 7.25 -4.34
C ASN A 229 -24.47 8.60 -3.89
N THR A 230 -23.49 9.15 -4.60
CA THR A 230 -22.88 10.47 -4.35
C THR A 230 -23.80 11.62 -4.80
N ARG A 231 -25.09 11.52 -4.49
CA ARG A 231 -26.07 12.60 -4.65
C ARG A 231 -26.98 12.64 -3.42
N GLN A 232 -26.46 13.06 -2.27
CA GLN A 232 -27.25 13.69 -1.18
C GLN A 232 -26.39 14.11 0.02
N ARG A 233 -25.39 14.99 -0.18
CA ARG A 233 -24.87 15.87 0.90
C ARG A 233 -24.42 17.22 0.35
N ARG A 234 -25.35 17.91 -0.34
CA ARG A 234 -25.32 19.36 -0.55
C ARG A 234 -26.74 19.88 -0.37
N ALA A 235 -27.15 20.06 0.87
CA ALA A 235 -28.21 20.97 1.30
C ALA A 235 -28.41 20.78 2.81
N ARG A 236 -27.74 21.61 3.62
CA ARG A 236 -28.24 22.17 4.89
C ARG A 236 -27.12 22.95 5.58
N SER A 237 -26.98 24.19 5.15
CA SER A 237 -26.67 25.32 6.02
C SER A 237 -27.24 26.55 5.31
N ARG A 238 -28.48 26.89 5.70
CA ARG A 238 -28.92 28.29 5.70
C ARG A 238 -28.32 28.93 6.94
#